data_AF-A0A947UHZ3-F1
#
_entry.id   AF-A0A947UHZ3-F1
#
_cell.length_a   1.000
_cell.length_b   1.000
_cell.length_c   1.000
_cell.angle_alpha   90.00
_cell.angle_beta   90.00
_cell.angle_gamma   90.00
#
_symmetry.space_group_name_H-M   'P 1'
#
loop_
_entity.id
_entity.type
_entity.pdbx_description
1 polymer ?
#
loop_
_entity_poly.entity_id
_entity_poly.type
_entity_poly.pdbx_seq_one_letter_code
_entity_poly.pdbx_strand_id
1 'polypeptide(L)'
;MSINPELLSFIGKPYAKISPQAGKESVGGDCRWWLHKFYQARFRITLPTGMWSQEIYDDQQIFQIVAPAGPFKEADIFMFRPNHGSRLDPRQLHVAYFTGEVDFNDQPLLLHASQYDQQVTVWSLPDFFAKSRYGKLERVKRLKPGFWEPLVKPLIFAAG
;
A
#
# COMPACT_ATOMS: atom_id res chain seq x y z
N MET A 1 -5.37 19.32 -6.45
CA MET A 1 -4.89 18.09 -5.80
C MET A 1 -3.98 17.38 -6.76
N SER A 2 -2.77 17.01 -6.35
CA SER A 2 -1.80 16.35 -7.21
C SER A 2 -1.11 15.25 -6.41
N ILE A 3 -1.47 14.00 -6.72
CA ILE A 3 -0.75 12.81 -6.23
C ILE A 3 0.75 13.02 -6.49
N ASN A 4 1.60 12.64 -5.53
CA ASN A 4 3.04 12.76 -5.65
C ASN A 4 3.54 12.21 -7.02
N PRO A 5 4.31 12.99 -7.80
CA PRO A 5 4.79 12.56 -9.13
C PRO A 5 5.56 11.24 -9.13
N GLU A 6 6.29 10.91 -8.06
CA GLU A 6 6.98 9.63 -7.92
C GLU A 6 5.98 8.47 -7.90
N LEU A 7 4.85 8.62 -7.20
CA LEU A 7 3.78 7.62 -7.15
C LEU A 7 3.05 7.50 -8.49
N LEU A 8 2.87 8.62 -9.22
CA LEU A 8 2.26 8.61 -10.55
C LEU A 8 3.06 7.76 -11.56
N SER A 9 4.38 7.69 -11.42
CA SER A 9 5.23 6.87 -12.30
C SER A 9 4.95 5.37 -12.26
N PHE A 10 4.23 4.91 -11.22
CA PHE A 10 3.82 3.53 -11.06
C PHE A 10 2.48 3.21 -11.73
N ILE A 11 1.62 4.19 -12.02
CA ILE A 11 0.32 3.93 -12.64
C ILE A 11 0.52 3.28 -14.01
N GLY A 12 -0.24 2.23 -14.29
CA GLY A 12 -0.13 1.44 -15.52
C GLY A 12 0.96 0.37 -15.50
N LYS A 13 1.78 0.26 -14.44
CA LYS A 13 2.73 -0.86 -14.32
C LYS A 13 1.98 -2.18 -14.15
N PRO A 14 2.43 -3.28 -14.77
CA PRO A 14 1.64 -4.50 -14.86
C PRO A 14 1.44 -5.20 -13.51
N TYR A 15 0.25 -5.78 -13.34
CA TYR A 15 -0.03 -6.73 -12.27
C TYR A 15 0.44 -8.13 -12.69
N ALA A 16 1.17 -8.79 -11.81
CA ALA A 16 1.46 -10.21 -11.96
C ALA A 16 1.41 -10.87 -10.59
N LYS A 17 0.78 -12.05 -10.50
CA LYS A 17 0.76 -12.80 -9.24
C LYS A 17 2.14 -13.42 -9.01
N ILE A 18 2.96 -12.76 -8.19
CA ILE A 18 4.31 -13.25 -7.87
C ILE A 18 4.22 -14.23 -6.69
N SER A 19 4.94 -15.36 -6.77
CA SER A 19 5.28 -16.15 -5.58
C SER A 19 6.49 -15.53 -4.85
N PRO A 20 6.64 -15.75 -3.54
CA PRO A 20 7.80 -15.23 -2.78
C PRO A 20 9.17 -15.56 -3.38
N GLN A 21 9.26 -16.62 -4.18
CA GLN A 21 10.51 -17.09 -4.78
C GLN A 21 10.80 -16.54 -6.19
N ALA A 22 9.85 -15.87 -6.85
CA ALA A 22 10.01 -15.44 -8.24
C ALA A 22 10.53 -14.00 -8.33
N GLY A 23 11.85 -13.83 -8.27
CA GLY A 23 12.52 -12.54 -8.46
C GLY A 23 12.52 -12.05 -9.92
N LYS A 24 11.37 -11.71 -10.50
CA LYS A 24 11.30 -11.10 -11.83
C LYS A 24 10.42 -9.87 -11.86
N GLU A 25 11.05 -8.71 -11.64
CA GLU A 25 10.52 -7.38 -11.92
C GLU A 25 9.99 -7.22 -13.35
N SER A 26 10.53 -7.99 -14.30
CA SER A 26 10.22 -7.85 -15.72
C SER A 26 8.82 -8.27 -16.13
N VAL A 27 8.08 -9.00 -15.28
CA VAL A 27 6.72 -9.48 -15.60
C VAL A 27 5.60 -8.71 -14.89
N GLY A 28 5.94 -7.76 -14.01
CA GLY A 28 5.00 -7.05 -13.15
C GLY A 28 5.04 -7.54 -11.71
N GLY A 29 4.10 -7.07 -10.89
CA GLY A 29 4.03 -7.44 -9.48
C GLY A 29 2.64 -7.45 -8.88
N ASP A 30 2.49 -8.12 -7.74
CA ASP A 30 1.22 -8.16 -7.02
C ASP A 30 1.08 -6.94 -6.10
N CYS A 31 -0.07 -6.79 -5.44
CA CYS A 31 -0.33 -5.65 -4.57
C CYS A 31 0.69 -5.51 -3.44
N ARG A 32 1.24 -6.62 -2.94
CA ARG A 32 2.19 -6.65 -1.83
C ARG A 32 3.54 -6.18 -2.33
N TRP A 33 4.02 -6.75 -3.43
CA TRP A 33 5.27 -6.36 -4.06
C TRP A 33 5.28 -4.89 -4.49
N TRP A 34 4.19 -4.38 -5.07
CA TRP A 34 4.12 -2.97 -5.44
C TRP A 34 4.06 -2.05 -4.21
N LEU A 35 3.43 -2.47 -3.11
CA LEU A 35 3.48 -1.71 -1.84
C LEU A 35 4.93 -1.49 -1.38
N HIS A 36 5.77 -2.53 -1.45
CA HIS A 36 7.21 -2.41 -1.17
C HIS A 36 7.88 -1.34 -2.05
N LYS A 37 7.59 -1.35 -3.34
CA LYS A 37 8.16 -0.37 -4.28
C LYS A 37 7.68 1.05 -4.05
N PHE A 38 6.43 1.25 -3.63
CA PHE A 38 5.91 2.57 -3.28
C PHE A 38 6.65 3.15 -2.07
N TYR A 39 6.84 2.35 -1.02
CA TYR A 39 7.61 2.74 0.16
C TYR A 39 9.09 3.00 -0.17
N GLN A 40 9.68 2.17 -1.02
CA GLN A 40 11.07 2.33 -1.46
C GLN A 40 11.27 3.59 -2.28
N ALA A 41 10.35 3.92 -3.20
CA ALA A 41 10.44 5.15 -3.99
C ALA A 41 10.24 6.38 -3.09
N ARG A 42 9.16 6.41 -2.31
CA ARG A 42 8.70 7.60 -1.60
C ARG A 42 9.53 7.96 -0.36
N PHE A 43 10.01 6.95 0.36
CA PHE A 43 10.71 7.13 1.64
C PHE A 43 12.12 6.53 1.67
N ARG A 44 12.57 5.90 0.57
CA ARG A 44 13.82 5.14 0.52
C ARG A 44 13.87 4.02 1.58
N ILE A 45 12.70 3.52 1.99
CA ILE A 45 12.56 2.42 2.95
C ILE A 45 12.40 1.12 2.18
N THR A 46 13.27 0.16 2.45
CA THR A 46 13.06 -1.22 2.03
C THR A 46 12.34 -1.94 3.16
N LEU A 47 11.04 -2.17 2.99
CA LEU A 47 10.32 -3.11 3.85
C LEU A 47 10.91 -4.53 3.64
N PRO A 48 10.94 -5.40 4.66
CA PRO A 48 11.55 -6.73 4.53
C PRO A 48 10.97 -7.53 3.36
N THR A 49 11.82 -8.15 2.54
CA THR A 49 11.44 -8.83 1.29
C THR A 49 10.39 -9.95 1.46
N GLY A 50 10.28 -10.50 2.67
CA GLY A 50 9.27 -11.50 3.06
C GLY A 50 8.08 -10.93 3.83
N MET A 51 7.90 -9.62 3.88
CA MET A 51 6.76 -8.99 4.55
C MET A 51 5.55 -8.97 3.61
N TRP A 52 4.65 -9.92 3.82
CA TRP A 52 3.38 -10.03 3.12
C TRP A 52 2.28 -9.35 3.94
N SER A 53 1.05 -9.49 3.47
CA SER A 53 -0.13 -8.99 4.16
C SER A 53 -0.26 -9.56 5.59
N GLN A 54 0.16 -10.80 5.85
CA GLN A 54 0.13 -11.36 7.20
C GLN A 54 1.07 -10.63 8.15
N GLU A 55 2.33 -10.44 7.75
CA GLU A 55 3.34 -9.81 8.58
C GLU A 55 2.95 -8.36 8.87
N ILE A 56 2.45 -7.61 7.88
CA ILE A 56 1.94 -6.25 8.10
C ILE A 56 0.75 -6.24 9.07
N TYR A 57 -0.14 -7.24 8.95
CA TYR A 57 -1.33 -7.34 9.78
C TYR A 57 -0.98 -7.55 11.27
N ASP A 58 -0.11 -8.55 11.53
CA ASP A 58 0.27 -9.00 12.86
C ASP A 58 1.30 -8.10 13.55
N ASP A 59 2.22 -7.51 12.78
CA ASP A 59 3.33 -6.76 13.33
C ASP A 59 2.84 -5.46 14.00
N GLN A 60 2.98 -5.40 15.32
CA GLN A 60 2.70 -4.22 16.14
C GLN A 60 3.97 -3.48 16.56
N GLN A 61 5.15 -3.99 16.23
CA GLN A 61 6.43 -3.36 16.53
C GLN A 61 6.73 -2.28 15.49
N ILE A 62 6.68 -2.64 14.21
CA ILE A 62 6.97 -1.80 13.05
C ILE A 62 5.75 -0.95 12.67
N PHE A 63 4.56 -1.53 12.75
CA PHE A 63 3.31 -0.85 12.37
C PHE A 63 2.41 -0.58 13.58
N GLN A 64 1.75 0.56 13.58
CA GLN A 64 0.64 0.87 14.49
C GLN A 64 -0.69 0.73 13.77
N ILE A 65 -1.74 0.43 14.53
CA ILE A 65 -3.12 0.39 14.02
C ILE A 65 -3.63 1.82 13.92
N VAL A 66 -4.26 2.15 12.79
CA VAL A 66 -4.99 3.40 12.58
C VAL A 66 -6.48 3.10 12.68
N ALA A 67 -7.20 3.92 13.44
CA ALA A 67 -8.65 3.79 13.52
C ALA A 67 -9.29 3.97 12.13
N PRO A 68 -10.28 3.16 11.73
CA PRO A 68 -10.91 3.28 10.40
C PRO A 68 -11.60 4.62 10.12
N ALA A 69 -11.91 5.40 11.16
CA ALA A 69 -12.46 6.76 11.05
C ALA A 69 -11.42 7.84 11.45
N GLY A 70 -10.16 7.45 11.68
CA GLY A 70 -9.10 8.35 12.10
C GLY A 70 -8.53 9.16 10.94
N PRO A 71 -7.80 10.25 11.21
CA PRO A 71 -7.13 11.00 10.15
C PRO A 71 -6.06 10.10 9.50
N PHE A 72 -6.34 9.69 8.28
CA PHE A 72 -5.38 8.98 7.45
C PHE A 72 -4.24 9.90 7.07
N LYS A 73 -3.04 9.33 6.90
CA LYS A 73 -1.84 10.03 6.46
C LYS A 73 -1.26 9.29 5.28
N GLU A 74 -0.63 10.02 4.36
CA GLU A 74 0.13 9.43 3.25
C GLU A 74 0.94 8.23 3.75
N ALA A 75 0.94 7.16 2.96
CA ALA A 75 1.53 5.86 3.25
C ALA A 75 0.78 4.95 4.22
N ASP A 76 -0.36 5.36 4.78
CA ASP A 76 -1.22 4.40 5.48
C ASP A 76 -1.57 3.22 4.56
N ILE A 77 -1.47 2.01 5.11
CA ILE A 77 -1.70 0.75 4.40
C ILE A 77 -3.13 0.31 4.70
N PHE A 78 -3.98 0.32 3.69
CA PHE A 78 -5.35 -0.17 3.77
C PHE A 78 -5.37 -1.67 3.45
N MET A 79 -5.97 -2.47 4.32
CA MET A 79 -5.98 -3.92 4.22
C MET A 79 -7.40 -4.44 4.06
N PHE A 80 -7.70 -5.01 2.90
CA PHE A 80 -9.04 -5.47 2.53
C PHE A 80 -9.11 -6.99 2.52
N ARG A 81 -10.17 -7.54 3.12
CA ARG A 81 -10.46 -8.97 2.98
C ARG A 81 -11.32 -9.27 1.75
N PRO A 82 -11.19 -10.48 1.18
CA PRO A 82 -12.20 -11.05 0.30
C PRO A 82 -13.57 -11.19 0.98
N ASN A 83 -14.66 -11.02 0.22
CA ASN A 83 -16.02 -11.27 0.73
C ASN A 83 -16.32 -12.77 0.89
N HIS A 84 -15.50 -13.66 0.35
CA HIS A 84 -15.69 -15.09 0.39
C HIS A 84 -14.84 -15.70 1.51
N GLY A 85 -15.49 -16.07 2.62
CA GLY A 85 -14.85 -16.74 3.76
C GLY A 85 -15.39 -16.23 5.10
N SER A 86 -15.74 -17.16 6.00
CA SER A 86 -16.22 -16.82 7.35
C SER A 86 -15.09 -16.48 8.32
N ARG A 87 -13.85 -16.90 8.02
CA ARG A 87 -12.67 -16.67 8.85
C ARG A 87 -11.68 -15.75 8.14
N LEU A 88 -11.16 -14.79 8.90
CA LEU A 88 -10.09 -13.91 8.46
C LEU A 88 -8.79 -14.71 8.29
N ASP A 89 -8.23 -14.71 7.08
CA ASP A 89 -6.88 -15.21 6.78
C ASP A 89 -6.01 -14.02 6.37
N PRO A 90 -5.15 -13.48 7.26
CA PRO A 90 -4.42 -12.25 6.95
C PRO A 90 -3.42 -12.41 5.77
N ARG A 91 -3.00 -13.63 5.44
CA ARG A 91 -2.20 -13.94 4.22
C ARG A 91 -2.92 -13.61 2.92
N GLN A 92 -4.26 -13.54 2.95
CA GLN A 92 -5.09 -13.28 1.78
C GLN A 92 -5.56 -11.82 1.68
N LEU A 93 -5.19 -10.96 2.63
CA LEU A 93 -5.58 -9.56 2.58
C LEU A 93 -4.94 -8.89 1.37
N HIS A 94 -5.74 -8.13 0.65
CA HIS A 94 -5.28 -7.20 -0.36
C HIS A 94 -4.79 -5.92 0.32
N VAL A 95 -3.68 -5.38 -0.13
CA VAL A 95 -3.09 -4.15 0.42
C VAL A 95 -3.15 -3.02 -0.59
N ALA A 96 -3.39 -1.81 -0.10
CA ALA A 96 -3.35 -0.57 -0.87
C ALA A 96 -2.64 0.53 -0.08
N TYR A 97 -1.96 1.43 -0.79
CA TYR A 97 -1.21 2.55 -0.26
C TYR A 97 -2.05 3.83 -0.33
N PHE A 98 -2.28 4.51 0.79
CA PHE A 98 -2.97 5.80 0.76
C PHE A 98 -2.04 6.90 0.23
N THR A 99 -2.47 7.60 -0.82
CA THR A 99 -1.64 8.61 -1.50
C THR A 99 -1.50 9.92 -0.72
N GLY A 100 -2.27 10.11 0.35
CA GLY A 100 -2.39 11.38 1.06
C GLY A 100 -3.46 12.31 0.46
N GLU A 101 -4.07 11.93 -0.67
CA GLU A 101 -5.07 12.72 -1.38
C GLU A 101 -6.46 12.08 -1.27
N VAL A 102 -7.50 12.89 -1.34
CA VAL A 102 -8.91 12.45 -1.38
C VAL A 102 -9.56 12.80 -2.72
N ASP A 103 -10.67 12.15 -3.05
CA ASP A 103 -11.48 12.51 -4.22
C ASP A 103 -12.42 13.71 -3.92
N PHE A 104 -13.32 14.01 -4.85
CA PHE A 104 -14.29 15.11 -4.72
C PHE A 104 -15.38 14.89 -3.65
N ASN A 105 -15.49 13.68 -3.10
CA ASN A 105 -16.40 13.31 -2.02
C ASN A 105 -15.64 13.02 -0.71
N ASP A 106 -14.42 13.55 -0.58
CA ASP A 106 -13.52 13.34 0.56
C ASP A 106 -13.18 11.86 0.82
N GLN A 107 -13.22 11.00 -0.22
CA GLN A 107 -12.86 9.60 -0.10
C GLN A 107 -11.35 9.39 -0.32
N PRO A 108 -10.67 8.57 0.51
CA PRO A 108 -9.25 8.28 0.33
C PRO A 108 -8.95 7.71 -1.06
N LEU A 109 -7.94 8.27 -1.73
CA LEU A 109 -7.40 7.71 -2.97
C LEU A 109 -6.28 6.73 -2.66
N LEU A 110 -6.45 5.48 -3.08
CA LEU A 110 -5.58 4.37 -2.72
C LEU A 110 -4.89 3.82 -3.97
N LEU A 111 -3.56 3.85 -3.97
CA LEU A 111 -2.72 3.28 -5.00
C LEU A 111 -2.51 1.77 -4.73
N HIS A 112 -2.78 0.93 -5.72
CA HIS A 112 -2.65 -0.52 -5.58
C HIS A 112 -2.47 -1.18 -6.94
N ALA A 113 -2.05 -2.46 -6.95
CA ALA A 113 -2.06 -3.29 -8.15
C ALA A 113 -3.15 -4.36 -8.03
N SER A 114 -3.97 -4.54 -9.06
CA SER A 114 -5.12 -5.45 -8.98
C SER A 114 -5.22 -6.40 -10.18
N GLN A 115 -5.82 -7.56 -9.94
CA GLN A 115 -6.18 -8.49 -11.02
C GLN A 115 -7.37 -7.97 -11.85
N TYR A 116 -8.16 -7.01 -11.35
CA TYR A 116 -9.27 -6.45 -12.13
C TYR A 116 -8.74 -5.57 -13.26
N ASP A 117 -7.80 -4.67 -12.94
CA ASP A 117 -7.25 -3.73 -13.91
C ASP A 117 -6.00 -4.28 -14.61
N GLN A 118 -5.46 -5.41 -14.13
CA GLN A 118 -4.20 -6.02 -14.61
C GLN A 118 -2.99 -5.07 -14.53
N GLN A 119 -3.07 -4.03 -13.70
CA GLN A 119 -2.03 -3.02 -13.54
C GLN A 119 -2.13 -2.32 -12.18
N VAL A 120 -1.19 -1.42 -11.91
CA VAL A 120 -1.24 -0.44 -10.83
C VAL A 120 -2.22 0.69 -11.21
N THR A 121 -3.19 0.94 -10.35
CA THR A 121 -4.22 1.96 -10.49
C THR A 121 -4.47 2.67 -9.17
N VAL A 122 -5.23 3.76 -9.24
CA VAL A 122 -5.72 4.50 -8.06
C VAL A 122 -7.23 4.35 -8.03
N TRP A 123 -7.75 3.86 -6.90
CA TRP A 123 -9.16 3.71 -6.64
C TRP A 123 -9.54 4.50 -5.39
N SER A 124 -10.77 5.03 -5.36
CA SER A 124 -11.35 5.57 -4.13
C SER A 124 -11.71 4.44 -3.18
N LEU A 125 -11.88 4.73 -1.88
CA LEU A 125 -12.33 3.72 -0.92
C LEU A 125 -13.67 3.03 -1.32
N PRO A 126 -14.70 3.75 -1.81
CA PRO A 126 -15.92 3.11 -2.33
C PRO A 126 -15.69 2.14 -3.50
N ASP A 127 -14.73 2.41 -4.39
CA ASP A 127 -14.43 1.53 -5.53
C ASP A 127 -13.97 0.14 -5.08
N PHE A 128 -13.23 0.05 -3.95
CA PHE A 128 -12.88 -1.23 -3.34
C PHE A 128 -14.11 -2.00 -2.87
N PHE A 129 -15.05 -1.31 -2.20
CA PHE A 129 -16.27 -1.94 -1.70
C PHE A 129 -17.20 -2.40 -2.81
N ALA A 130 -17.14 -1.76 -3.98
CA ALA A 130 -17.88 -2.18 -5.17
C ALA A 130 -17.35 -3.49 -5.80
N LYS A 131 -16.11 -3.93 -5.47
CA LYS A 131 -15.55 -5.18 -5.99
C LYS A 131 -15.75 -6.33 -5.01
N SER A 132 -16.27 -7.45 -5.52
CA SER A 132 -16.53 -8.67 -4.72
C SER A 132 -15.29 -9.21 -3.97
N ARG A 133 -14.08 -8.99 -4.50
CA ARG A 133 -12.83 -9.44 -3.88
C ARG A 133 -12.32 -8.58 -2.72
N TYR A 134 -12.84 -7.36 -2.52
CA TYR A 134 -12.27 -6.42 -1.54
C TYR A 134 -13.33 -5.84 -0.60
N GLY A 135 -14.52 -6.42 -0.55
CA GLY A 135 -15.72 -5.78 0.00
C GLY A 135 -15.75 -5.55 1.52
N LYS A 136 -14.64 -5.75 2.25
CA LYS A 136 -14.50 -5.25 3.61
C LYS A 136 -13.08 -4.79 3.93
N LEU A 137 -12.97 -3.56 4.42
CA LEU A 137 -11.77 -3.01 5.04
C LEU A 137 -11.59 -3.66 6.43
N GLU A 138 -10.52 -4.41 6.63
CA GLU A 138 -10.26 -5.06 7.93
C GLU A 138 -9.37 -4.25 8.85
N ARG A 139 -8.38 -3.55 8.28
CA ARG A 139 -7.44 -2.78 9.09
C ARG A 139 -6.79 -1.69 8.26
N VAL A 140 -6.42 -0.60 8.93
CA VAL A 140 -5.50 0.39 8.41
C VAL A 140 -4.25 0.35 9.30
N LYS A 141 -3.08 0.26 8.68
CA LYS A 141 -1.79 0.17 9.37
C LYS A 141 -0.92 1.35 8.96
N ARG A 142 -0.18 1.91 9.91
CA ARG A 142 0.78 2.99 9.68
C ARG A 142 2.15 2.56 10.15
N LEU A 143 3.17 2.80 9.34
CA LEU A 143 4.56 2.62 9.77
C LEU A 143 4.85 3.57 10.96
N LYS A 144 5.38 3.06 12.07
CA LYS A 144 5.68 3.90 13.23
C LYS A 144 6.80 4.91 12.92
N PRO A 145 6.73 6.14 13.48
CA PRO A 145 7.86 7.06 13.50
C PRO A 145 9.10 6.39 14.12
N GLY A 146 10.30 6.74 13.68
CA GLY A 146 11.56 6.17 14.17
C GLY A 146 12.08 4.92 13.45
N PHE A 147 11.25 4.16 12.71
CA PHE A 147 11.74 3.06 11.84
C PHE A 147 12.33 3.54 10.51
N TRP A 148 12.12 4.82 10.16
CA TRP A 148 12.56 5.41 8.89
C TRP A 148 13.18 6.80 9.01
N GLU A 149 12.94 7.49 10.12
CA GLU A 149 13.51 8.82 10.40
C GLU A 149 15.06 8.83 10.41
N PRO A 150 15.79 7.76 10.82
CA PRO A 150 17.24 7.72 10.66
C PRO A 150 17.73 7.62 9.20
N LEU A 151 16.86 7.28 8.24
CA LEU A 151 17.21 6.99 6.85
C LEU A 151 16.87 8.14 5.89
N VAL A 152 15.98 9.05 6.29
CA VAL A 152 15.71 10.29 5.55
C VAL A 152 16.61 11.38 6.12
N LYS A 153 17.90 11.36 5.76
CA LYS A 153 18.73 12.55 5.97
C LYS A 153 18.12 13.68 5.14
N PRO A 154 17.88 14.88 5.71
CA PRO A 154 17.59 16.02 4.87
C PRO A 154 18.78 16.18 3.93
N LEU A 155 18.51 16.25 2.62
CA LEU A 155 19.46 16.77 1.66
C LEU A 155 19.68 18.24 2.03
N ILE A 156 20.60 18.47 2.96
CA ILE A 156 21.15 19.80 3.19
C ILE A 156 21.90 20.10 1.91
N PHE A 157 21.26 20.86 1.01
CA PHE A 157 21.99 21.58 -0.01
C PHE A 157 22.95 22.50 0.74
N ALA A 158 24.22 22.07 0.82
CA ALA A 158 25.28 22.99 1.16
C ALA A 158 25.32 24.01 0.01
N ALA A 159 24.69 25.16 0.21
CA ALA A 159 24.97 26.34 -0.55
C ALA A 159 26.40 26.76 -0.16
N GLY A 160 27.36 26.39 -1.02
CA GLY A 160 28.74 26.83 -1.00
C GLY A 160 29.10 27.36 -2.36
#